data_AF-A0A8T3RT50-F1
#
_entry.id   AF-A0A8T3RT50-F1
#
_cell.length_a   1.000
_cell.length_b   1.000
_cell.length_c   1.000
_cell.angle_alpha   90.00
_cell.angle_beta   90.00
_cell.angle_gamma   90.00
#
_symmetry.space_group_name_H-M   'P 1'
#
loop_
_entity.id
_entity.type
_entity.pdbx_description
1 polymer ?
#
loop_
_entity_poly.entity_id
_entity_poly.type
_entity_poly.pdbx_seq_one_letter_code
_entity_poly.pdbx_strand_id
1 'polypeptide(L)'
;MTHVIEHSPSGRAKCRGCDTKIGKGELRFGERRPNAFGEGEMTLWFHVPCAAYKRPEPFLEMIDDQADDLAANDLTVARTLKPAAEFGIEHRRVPRLDTVDRAPTSRARCRSCQELIEKDTWRIGLVFFEEHRFGPSGFIHAACAEAYFGTTEVLERISHFNPALDAGDIHAIEAALQPQASLD
;
A
#
# COMPACT_ATOMS: atom_id res chain seq x y z
N MET A 1 -8.85 19.60 -8.67
CA MET A 1 -10.03 19.00 -8.00
C MET A 1 -9.55 18.53 -6.66
N THR A 2 -10.15 19.02 -5.58
CA THR A 2 -9.72 18.61 -4.24
C THR A 2 -10.26 17.23 -3.94
N HIS A 3 -9.40 16.35 -3.40
CA HIS A 3 -9.80 15.06 -2.87
C HIS A 3 -10.78 15.23 -1.68
N VAL A 4 -11.27 14.13 -1.14
CA VAL A 4 -12.22 14.19 -0.02
C VAL A 4 -11.87 13.15 1.04
N ILE A 5 -12.13 13.49 2.30
CA ILE A 5 -12.19 12.56 3.40
C ILE A 5 -13.57 12.70 4.00
N GLU A 6 -14.26 11.60 4.19
CA GLU A 6 -15.62 11.59 4.74
C GLU A 6 -15.91 10.28 5.45
N HIS A 7 -16.92 10.29 6.31
CA HIS A 7 -17.52 9.05 6.80
C HIS A 7 -18.33 8.38 5.71
N SER A 8 -18.09 7.10 5.49
CA SER A 8 -18.78 6.31 4.48
C SER A 8 -20.30 6.25 4.76
N PRO A 9 -21.17 6.76 3.86
CA PRO A 9 -22.62 6.76 4.09
C PRO A 9 -23.22 5.34 4.01
N SER A 10 -22.51 4.38 3.40
CA SER A 10 -22.94 2.99 3.28
C SER A 10 -21.76 2.02 3.19
N GLY A 11 -21.93 0.77 3.64
CA GLY A 11 -20.91 -0.27 3.59
C GLY A 11 -20.69 -0.94 2.22
N ARG A 12 -21.04 -0.26 1.11
CA ARG A 12 -21.02 -0.83 -0.25
C ARG A 12 -19.72 -0.61 -1.00
N ALA A 13 -18.94 0.41 -0.60
CA ALA A 13 -17.67 0.71 -1.25
C ALA A 13 -16.64 -0.37 -0.91
N LYS A 14 -15.80 -0.73 -1.88
CA LYS A 14 -14.59 -1.52 -1.67
C LYS A 14 -13.38 -0.59 -1.75
N CYS A 15 -12.47 -0.74 -0.80
CA CYS A 15 -11.19 -0.04 -0.81
C CYS A 15 -10.38 -0.51 -2.02
N ARG A 16 -9.94 0.44 -2.86
CA ARG A 16 -9.09 0.15 -4.02
C ARG A 16 -7.69 -0.32 -3.65
N GLY A 17 -7.24 -0.08 -2.41
CA GLY A 17 -5.91 -0.43 -1.96
C GLY A 17 -5.76 -1.87 -1.47
N CYS A 18 -6.79 -2.42 -0.79
CA CYS A 18 -6.73 -3.77 -0.19
C CYS A 18 -7.89 -4.69 -0.62
N ASP A 19 -8.76 -4.22 -1.52
CA ASP A 19 -9.94 -4.93 -2.04
C ASP A 19 -10.99 -5.38 -1.01
N THR A 20 -10.87 -4.92 0.25
CA THR A 20 -11.86 -5.18 1.31
C THR A 20 -12.95 -4.11 1.37
N LYS A 21 -14.08 -4.40 2.04
CA LYS A 21 -15.20 -3.45 2.17
C LYS A 21 -14.82 -2.31 3.12
N ILE A 22 -15.28 -1.11 2.80
CA ILE A 22 -15.27 0.05 3.71
C ILE A 22 -16.60 0.05 4.46
N GLY A 23 -16.56 0.01 5.78
CA GLY A 23 -17.73 -0.03 6.64
C GLY A 23 -18.60 1.23 6.54
N LYS A 24 -19.89 1.13 6.90
CA LYS A 24 -20.74 2.32 7.07
C LYS A 24 -20.27 3.10 8.30
N GLY A 25 -20.11 4.42 8.17
CA GLY A 25 -19.59 5.28 9.23
C GLY A 25 -18.08 5.21 9.39
N GLU A 26 -17.37 4.37 8.65
CA GLU A 26 -15.91 4.35 8.64
C GLU A 26 -15.37 5.55 7.86
N LEU A 27 -14.34 6.21 8.38
CA LEU A 27 -13.65 7.29 7.69
C LEU A 27 -12.94 6.73 6.44
N ARG A 28 -13.09 7.39 5.30
CA ARG A 28 -12.52 6.96 4.02
C ARG A 28 -11.95 8.14 3.24
N PHE A 29 -10.94 7.84 2.43
CA PHE A 29 -10.35 8.78 1.49
C PHE A 29 -10.94 8.56 0.09
N GLY A 30 -11.32 9.64 -0.57
CA GLY A 30 -11.86 9.69 -1.92
C GLY A 30 -10.95 10.48 -2.85
N GLU A 31 -10.24 9.77 -3.72
CA GLU A 31 -9.44 10.39 -4.76
C GLU A 31 -10.31 10.78 -5.94
N ARG A 32 -10.62 12.07 -6.08
CA ARG A 32 -11.33 12.62 -7.23
C ARG A 32 -10.45 12.66 -8.48
N ARG A 33 -10.97 12.13 -9.58
CA ARG A 33 -10.32 12.09 -10.91
C ARG A 33 -11.32 12.42 -12.01
N PRO A 34 -10.88 12.95 -13.17
CA PRO A 34 -11.74 13.04 -14.35
C PRO A 34 -12.28 11.65 -14.72
N ASN A 35 -13.54 11.59 -15.15
CA ASN A 35 -14.11 10.35 -15.62
C ASN A 35 -13.47 9.94 -16.96
N ALA A 36 -12.83 8.77 -16.99
CA ALA A 36 -12.20 8.24 -18.20
C ALA A 36 -13.19 7.71 -19.24
N PHE A 37 -14.46 7.53 -18.87
CA PHE A 37 -15.49 6.90 -19.70
C PHE A 37 -16.62 7.86 -20.12
N GLY A 38 -16.49 9.15 -19.85
CA GLY A 38 -17.48 10.14 -20.21
C GLY A 38 -17.27 11.47 -19.49
N GLU A 39 -18.31 12.30 -19.49
CA GLU A 39 -18.28 13.57 -18.77
C GLU A 39 -18.39 13.36 -17.25
N GLY A 40 -17.84 14.29 -16.48
CA GLY A 40 -17.90 14.32 -15.03
C GLY A 40 -16.68 13.74 -14.31
N GLU A 41 -16.88 13.40 -13.04
CA GLU A 41 -15.82 12.98 -12.13
C GLU A 41 -16.06 11.55 -11.64
N MET A 42 -14.98 10.83 -11.35
CA MET A 42 -15.03 9.58 -10.60
C MET A 42 -14.26 9.72 -9.29
N THR A 43 -14.70 8.99 -8.26
CA THR A 43 -14.00 8.92 -6.98
C THR A 43 -13.51 7.51 -6.73
N LEU A 44 -12.21 7.38 -6.49
CA LEU A 44 -11.61 6.12 -6.05
C LEU A 44 -11.61 6.10 -4.52
N TRP A 45 -12.31 5.13 -3.94
CA TRP A 45 -12.45 5.02 -2.49
C TRP A 45 -11.38 4.13 -1.88
N PHE A 46 -10.82 4.59 -0.77
CA PHE A 46 -9.80 3.91 0.01
C PHE A 46 -10.13 3.99 1.49
N HIS A 47 -9.71 2.99 2.26
CA HIS A 47 -9.43 3.22 3.67
C HIS A 47 -8.36 4.31 3.78
N VAL A 48 -8.50 5.20 4.77
CA VAL A 48 -7.53 6.30 5.00
C VAL A 48 -6.08 5.77 5.07
N PRO A 49 -5.74 4.72 5.85
CA PRO A 49 -4.38 4.17 5.85
C PRO A 49 -3.96 3.58 4.50
N CYS A 50 -4.86 2.89 3.78
CA CYS A 50 -4.53 2.38 2.45
C CYS A 50 -4.20 3.50 1.45
N ALA A 51 -4.85 4.66 1.56
CA ALA A 51 -4.52 5.83 0.75
C ALA A 51 -3.13 6.36 1.08
N ALA A 52 -2.82 6.59 2.36
CA ALA A 52 -1.49 7.00 2.80
C ALA A 52 -0.41 6.03 2.31
N TYR A 53 -0.68 4.72 2.36
CA TYR A 53 0.30 3.72 1.98
C TYR A 53 0.48 3.53 0.46
N LYS A 54 -0.59 3.52 -0.32
CA LYS A 54 -0.51 3.18 -1.76
C LYS A 54 -0.62 4.39 -2.68
N ARG A 55 -1.22 5.49 -2.22
CA ARG A 55 -1.44 6.74 -2.96
C ARG A 55 -0.95 7.95 -2.14
N PRO A 56 0.35 8.01 -1.80
CA PRO A 56 0.89 9.01 -0.89
C PRO A 56 0.74 10.45 -1.42
N GLU A 57 0.92 10.71 -2.73
CA GLU A 57 0.79 12.06 -3.28
C GLU A 57 -0.64 12.61 -3.17
N PRO A 58 -1.70 11.93 -3.69
CA PRO A 58 -3.08 12.37 -3.49
C PRO A 58 -3.47 12.52 -2.01
N PHE A 59 -2.93 11.66 -1.15
CA PHE A 59 -3.21 11.71 0.27
C PHE A 59 -2.61 12.98 0.92
N LEU A 60 -1.35 13.29 0.62
CA LEU A 60 -0.66 14.48 1.11
C LEU A 60 -1.31 15.77 0.59
N GLU A 61 -1.63 15.83 -0.72
CA GLU A 61 -2.38 16.94 -1.32
C GLU A 61 -3.67 17.24 -0.53
N MET A 62 -4.41 16.19 -0.13
CA MET A 62 -5.65 16.34 0.63
C MET A 62 -5.45 16.91 2.05
N ILE A 63 -4.46 16.40 2.79
CA ILE A 63 -4.30 16.77 4.21
C ILE A 63 -3.56 18.09 4.42
N ASP A 64 -2.79 18.53 3.42
CA ASP A 64 -2.08 19.80 3.40
C ASP A 64 -2.97 20.96 2.90
N ASP A 65 -3.88 20.71 1.94
CA ASP A 65 -4.76 21.74 1.35
C ASP A 65 -6.02 22.07 2.19
N GLN A 66 -6.39 21.25 3.18
CA GLN A 66 -7.64 21.41 3.93
C GLN A 66 -7.42 22.03 5.32
N ALA A 67 -7.77 23.31 5.46
CA ALA A 67 -7.78 24.02 6.74
C ALA A 67 -9.16 24.08 7.41
N ASP A 68 -10.29 24.03 6.67
CA ASP A 68 -11.55 24.56 7.22
C ASP A 68 -12.85 23.70 7.09
N ASP A 69 -12.89 22.59 6.33
CA ASP A 69 -14.17 21.88 6.03
C ASP A 69 -14.34 20.46 6.61
N LEU A 70 -13.33 19.92 7.29
CA LEU A 70 -13.43 18.65 8.02
C LEU A 70 -13.64 18.91 9.51
N ALA A 71 -14.45 18.08 10.17
CA ALA A 71 -14.47 18.07 11.63
C ALA A 71 -13.03 17.89 12.11
N ALA A 72 -12.55 18.80 12.98
CA ALA A 72 -11.14 18.88 13.36
C ALA A 72 -10.54 17.51 13.75
N ASN A 73 -11.35 16.65 14.39
CA ASN A 73 -10.96 15.31 14.80
C ASN A 73 -10.66 14.36 13.62
N ASP A 74 -11.43 14.39 12.53
CA ASP A 74 -11.24 13.47 11.39
C ASP A 74 -9.97 13.82 10.62
N LEU A 75 -9.69 15.12 10.49
CA LEU A 75 -8.46 15.60 9.89
C LEU A 75 -7.25 15.31 10.77
N THR A 76 -7.39 15.38 12.09
CA THR A 76 -6.34 14.93 13.02
C THR A 76 -6.02 13.45 12.83
N VAL A 77 -7.04 12.58 12.72
CA VAL A 77 -6.84 11.15 12.45
C VAL A 77 -6.09 10.95 11.14
N ALA A 78 -6.51 11.60 10.05
CA ALA A 78 -5.80 11.49 8.77
C ALA A 78 -4.34 12.00 8.87
N ARG A 79 -4.09 13.12 9.55
CA ARG A 79 -2.75 13.69 9.72
C ARG A 79 -1.78 12.79 10.49
N THR A 80 -2.28 11.89 11.35
CA THR A 80 -1.40 10.90 12.00
C THR A 80 -0.70 9.96 11.01
N LEU A 81 -1.26 9.81 9.81
CA LEU A 81 -0.71 8.96 8.74
C LEU A 81 0.22 9.73 7.78
N LYS A 82 0.44 11.03 7.99
CA LYS A 82 1.35 11.85 7.16
C LYS A 82 2.75 11.23 7.06
N PRO A 83 3.41 10.77 8.14
CA PRO A 83 4.73 10.15 8.05
C PRO A 83 4.76 8.90 7.15
N ALA A 84 3.70 8.08 7.18
CA ALA A 84 3.60 6.88 6.34
C ALA A 84 3.48 7.21 4.84
N ALA A 85 2.83 8.33 4.51
CA ALA A 85 2.74 8.83 3.15
C ALA A 85 4.07 9.45 2.70
N GLU A 86 4.69 10.28 3.53
CA GLU A 86 6.02 10.87 3.28
C GLU A 86 7.09 9.79 3.06
N PHE A 87 7.08 8.72 3.86
CA PHE A 87 7.93 7.55 3.66
C PHE A 87 7.73 6.90 2.28
N GLY A 88 6.49 6.87 1.78
CA GLY A 88 6.17 6.38 0.43
C GLY A 88 6.69 7.29 -0.69
N ILE A 89 6.82 8.60 -0.44
CA ILE A 89 7.43 9.57 -1.36
C ILE A 89 8.95 9.43 -1.38
N GLU A 90 9.57 9.30 -0.21
CA GLU A 90 11.00 9.07 -0.06
C GLU A 90 11.42 7.76 -0.74
N HIS A 91 10.72 6.67 -0.42
CA HIS A 91 10.96 5.35 -0.98
C HIS A 91 9.92 5.03 -2.07
N ARG A 92 10.05 5.67 -3.24
CA ARG A 92 9.05 5.66 -4.35
C ARG A 92 8.52 4.30 -4.83
N ARG A 93 9.21 3.19 -4.49
CA ARG A 93 8.76 1.84 -4.84
C ARG A 93 7.98 1.16 -3.71
N VAL A 94 8.08 1.61 -2.46
CA VAL A 94 7.35 1.06 -1.30
C VAL A 94 5.83 1.08 -1.50
N PRO A 95 5.19 2.10 -2.11
CA PRO A 95 3.75 2.06 -2.40
C PRO A 95 3.30 0.89 -3.29
N ARG A 96 4.23 0.20 -3.96
CA ARG A 96 3.97 -0.99 -4.77
C ARG A 96 3.85 -2.27 -3.95
N LEU A 97 4.30 -2.27 -2.69
CA LEU A 97 4.16 -3.43 -1.80
C LEU A 97 2.68 -3.76 -1.62
N ASP A 98 2.32 -5.03 -1.83
CA ASP A 98 0.94 -5.50 -1.75
C ASP A 98 0.80 -6.68 -0.80
N THR A 99 1.29 -7.85 -1.20
CA THR A 99 1.17 -9.08 -0.42
C THR A 99 2.51 -9.56 0.07
N VAL A 100 2.50 -10.42 1.07
CA VAL A 100 3.65 -11.25 1.45
C VAL A 100 3.17 -12.67 1.66
N ASP A 101 3.83 -13.61 0.99
CA ASP A 101 3.48 -15.03 1.06
C ASP A 101 4.73 -15.90 0.90
N ARG A 102 4.63 -17.16 1.33
CA ARG A 102 5.61 -18.18 0.95
C ARG A 102 5.34 -18.60 -0.49
N ALA A 103 6.40 -18.62 -1.30
CA ALA A 103 6.28 -18.95 -2.71
C ALA A 103 5.71 -20.37 -2.91
N PRO A 104 4.54 -20.55 -3.55
CA PRO A 104 3.94 -21.87 -3.70
C PRO A 104 4.68 -22.74 -4.73
N THR A 105 5.51 -22.12 -5.58
CA THR A 105 6.29 -22.76 -6.65
C THR A 105 7.57 -21.96 -6.89
N SER A 106 8.57 -22.57 -7.51
CA SER A 106 9.85 -21.91 -7.87
C SER A 106 9.88 -21.21 -9.23
N ARG A 107 8.72 -20.88 -9.81
CA ARG A 107 8.61 -20.33 -11.18
C ARG A 107 8.69 -18.80 -11.26
N ALA A 108 8.49 -18.11 -10.14
CA ALA A 108 8.46 -16.66 -10.11
C ALA A 108 9.88 -16.11 -10.20
N ARG A 109 10.09 -15.07 -11.03
CA ARG A 109 11.36 -14.36 -11.14
C ARG A 109 11.31 -13.06 -10.33
N CYS A 110 12.30 -12.83 -9.49
CA CYS A 110 12.42 -11.63 -8.69
C CYS A 110 12.63 -10.41 -9.59
N ARG A 111 11.83 -9.35 -9.39
CA ARG A 111 11.94 -8.11 -10.17
C ARG A 111 13.15 -7.25 -9.82
N SER A 112 13.82 -7.54 -8.71
CA SER A 112 15.04 -6.84 -8.30
C SER A 112 16.27 -7.46 -8.96
N CYS A 113 16.61 -8.70 -8.61
CA CYS A 113 17.82 -9.38 -9.07
C CYS A 113 17.66 -10.23 -10.33
N GLN A 114 16.43 -10.43 -10.83
CA GLN A 114 16.10 -11.31 -11.96
C GLN A 114 16.35 -12.80 -11.72
N GLU A 115 16.64 -13.26 -10.50
CA GLU A 115 16.75 -14.68 -10.18
C GLU A 115 15.41 -15.34 -9.84
N LEU A 116 15.34 -16.68 -9.92
CA LEU A 116 14.15 -17.42 -9.49
C LEU A 116 13.95 -17.31 -7.97
N ILE A 117 12.69 -17.24 -7.56
CA ILE A 117 12.27 -17.28 -6.16
C ILE A 117 12.02 -18.73 -5.80
N GLU A 118 12.78 -19.27 -4.85
CA GLU A 118 12.64 -20.65 -4.40
C GLU A 118 11.29 -20.91 -3.75
N LYS A 119 10.78 -22.14 -3.93
CA LYS A 119 9.54 -22.57 -3.29
C LYS A 119 9.67 -22.50 -1.76
N ASP A 120 8.58 -22.17 -1.07
CA ASP A 120 8.44 -22.11 0.39
C ASP A 120 9.28 -20.99 1.06
N THR A 121 9.91 -20.10 0.26
CA THR A 121 10.59 -18.88 0.74
C THR A 121 9.68 -17.65 0.73
N TRP A 122 9.93 -16.70 1.63
CA TRP A 122 9.18 -15.45 1.69
C TRP A 122 9.45 -14.56 0.48
N ARG A 123 8.38 -14.07 -0.13
CA ARG A 123 8.42 -13.12 -1.24
C ARG A 123 7.39 -12.01 -1.02
N ILE A 124 7.69 -10.85 -1.60
CA ILE A 124 6.82 -9.69 -1.54
C ILE A 124 6.14 -9.54 -2.92
N GLY A 125 4.82 -9.57 -2.92
CA GLY A 125 3.99 -9.26 -4.08
C GLY A 125 3.95 -7.76 -4.34
N LEU A 126 4.05 -7.40 -5.61
CA LEU A 126 4.07 -6.02 -6.07
C LEU A 126 2.83 -5.71 -6.91
N VAL A 127 2.40 -4.45 -6.87
CA VAL A 127 1.36 -3.90 -7.74
C VAL A 127 1.83 -2.63 -8.45
N PHE A 128 1.26 -2.36 -9.63
CA PHE A 128 1.32 -1.04 -10.26
C PHE A 128 -0.06 -0.40 -10.24
N PHE A 129 -0.09 0.93 -10.12
CA PHE A 129 -1.30 1.70 -10.23
C PHE A 129 -1.38 2.33 -11.62
N GLU A 130 -2.27 1.80 -12.45
CA GLU A 130 -2.45 2.21 -13.85
C GLU A 130 -3.95 2.25 -14.14
N GLU A 131 -4.39 3.21 -14.96
CA GLU A 131 -5.80 3.34 -15.36
C GLU A 131 -6.79 3.29 -14.17
N HIS A 132 -6.43 3.93 -13.05
CA HIS A 132 -7.25 3.99 -11.84
C HIS A 132 -7.44 2.66 -11.08
N ARG A 133 -6.58 1.65 -11.31
CA ARG A 133 -6.61 0.35 -10.63
C ARG A 133 -5.22 -0.15 -10.24
N PHE A 134 -5.16 -0.97 -9.20
CA PHE A 134 -3.96 -1.74 -8.88
C PHE A 134 -3.96 -3.05 -9.66
N GLY A 135 -2.89 -3.31 -10.39
CA GLY A 135 -2.65 -4.56 -11.09
C GLY A 135 -1.44 -5.27 -10.52
N PRO A 136 -1.48 -6.61 -10.30
CA PRO A 136 -0.31 -7.38 -9.89
C PRO A 136 0.84 -7.17 -10.88
N SER A 137 2.00 -6.80 -10.37
CA SER A 137 3.19 -6.51 -11.16
C SER A 137 4.32 -7.51 -10.93
N GLY A 138 4.13 -8.57 -10.14
CA GLY A 138 5.10 -9.64 -9.93
C GLY A 138 5.59 -9.70 -8.49
N PHE A 139 6.80 -10.24 -8.27
CA PHE A 139 7.33 -10.50 -6.93
C PHE A 139 8.79 -10.07 -6.81
N ILE A 140 9.25 -9.85 -5.58
CA ILE A 140 10.67 -9.82 -5.22
C ILE A 140 10.92 -10.83 -4.09
N HIS A 141 12.15 -11.32 -3.96
CA HIS A 141 12.58 -11.96 -2.71
C HIS A 141 12.43 -10.97 -1.55
N ALA A 142 12.13 -11.46 -0.34
CA ALA A 142 12.15 -10.61 0.85
C ALA A 142 13.53 -9.94 1.03
N ALA A 143 14.63 -10.68 0.86
CA ALA A 143 16.00 -10.18 0.97
C ALA A 143 16.37 -9.12 -0.09
N CYS A 144 15.58 -8.98 -1.15
CA CYS A 144 15.76 -7.94 -2.17
C CYS A 144 15.03 -6.63 -1.83
N ALA A 145 14.39 -6.53 -0.65
CA ALA A 145 13.64 -5.34 -0.24
C ALA A 145 14.52 -4.09 -0.26
N GLU A 146 15.70 -4.12 0.36
CA GLU A 146 16.63 -2.98 0.36
C GLU A 146 16.98 -2.53 -1.06
N ALA A 147 17.44 -3.45 -1.91
CA ALA A 147 17.81 -3.13 -3.29
C ALA A 147 16.63 -2.65 -4.15
N TYR A 148 15.43 -3.17 -3.90
CA TYR A 148 14.24 -2.81 -4.69
C TYR A 148 13.59 -1.52 -4.20
N PHE A 149 13.33 -1.39 -2.90
CA PHE A 149 12.62 -0.28 -2.27
C PHE A 149 13.53 0.86 -1.82
N GLY A 150 14.82 0.59 -1.61
CA GLY A 150 15.76 1.50 -0.96
C GLY A 150 15.64 1.50 0.57
N THR A 151 15.01 0.47 1.15
CA THR A 151 14.79 0.30 2.59
C THR A 151 14.30 -1.12 2.90
N THR A 152 14.54 -1.59 4.12
CA THR A 152 13.94 -2.80 4.71
C THR A 152 12.83 -2.48 5.73
N GLU A 153 12.58 -1.20 6.03
CA GLU A 153 11.56 -0.74 6.99
C GLU A 153 10.13 -0.83 6.40
N VAL A 154 9.71 -2.05 6.07
CA VAL A 154 8.43 -2.31 5.38
C VAL A 154 7.43 -3.14 6.20
N LEU A 155 7.82 -3.59 7.40
CA LEU A 155 7.02 -4.50 8.23
C LEU A 155 5.65 -3.95 8.62
N GLU A 156 5.54 -2.66 8.91
CA GLU A 156 4.24 -2.04 9.23
C GLU A 156 3.28 -2.16 8.04
N ARG A 157 3.78 -1.88 6.83
CA ARG A 157 2.99 -1.97 5.59
C ARG A 157 2.64 -3.42 5.26
N ILE A 158 3.57 -4.36 5.49
CA ILE A 158 3.33 -5.80 5.34
C ILE A 158 2.20 -6.23 6.27
N SER A 159 2.27 -5.88 7.55
CA SER A 159 1.26 -6.22 8.55
C SER A 159 -0.11 -5.65 8.19
N HIS A 160 -0.14 -4.40 7.69
CA HIS A 160 -1.37 -3.75 7.27
C HIS A 160 -2.09 -4.48 6.12
N PHE A 161 -1.35 -4.88 5.08
CA PHE A 161 -1.94 -5.56 3.91
C PHE A 161 -2.06 -7.08 4.05
N ASN A 162 -1.47 -7.67 5.09
CA ASN A 162 -1.50 -9.10 5.36
C ASN A 162 -1.96 -9.35 6.81
N PRO A 163 -3.21 -8.99 7.17
CA PRO A 163 -3.70 -9.02 8.56
C PRO A 163 -3.83 -10.42 9.16
N ALA A 164 -3.60 -11.48 8.38
CA ALA A 164 -3.64 -12.86 8.82
C ALA A 164 -2.28 -13.38 9.33
N LEU A 165 -1.19 -12.62 9.19
CA LEU A 165 0.13 -13.00 9.67
C LEU A 165 0.17 -13.00 11.20
N ASP A 166 0.74 -14.05 11.79
CA ASP A 166 0.97 -14.10 13.22
C ASP A 166 2.36 -13.52 13.60
N ALA A 167 2.65 -13.46 14.90
CA ALA A 167 3.93 -12.93 15.37
C ALA A 167 5.15 -13.74 14.89
N GLY A 168 5.00 -15.05 14.70
CA GLY A 168 6.05 -15.93 14.17
C GLY A 168 6.31 -15.66 12.69
N ASP A 169 5.25 -15.46 11.91
CA ASP A 169 5.36 -15.03 10.51
C ASP A 169 6.07 -13.68 10.39
N ILE A 170 5.67 -12.68 11.18
CA ILE A 170 6.29 -11.35 11.17
C ILE A 170 7.78 -11.45 11.51
N HIS A 171 8.15 -12.21 12.53
CA HIS A 171 9.57 -12.42 12.88
C HIS A 171 10.35 -13.12 11.77
N ALA A 172 9.75 -14.14 11.13
CA ALA A 172 10.40 -14.85 10.03
C ALA A 172 10.56 -13.96 8.79
N ILE A 173 9.60 -13.07 8.52
CA ILE A 173 9.68 -12.09 7.43
C ILE A 173 10.75 -11.06 7.74
N GLU A 174 10.80 -10.52 8.96
CA GLU A 174 11.83 -9.58 9.41
C GLU A 174 13.23 -10.15 9.20
N ALA A 175 13.45 -11.40 9.61
CA ALA A 175 14.71 -12.10 9.36
C ALA A 175 15.01 -12.27 7.86
N ALA A 176 13.98 -12.54 7.05
CA ALA A 176 14.13 -12.72 5.60
C ALA A 176 14.32 -11.41 4.82
N LEU A 177 13.99 -10.24 5.39
CA LEU A 177 14.26 -8.93 4.81
C LEU A 177 15.74 -8.55 4.87
N GLN A 178 16.48 -9.13 5.81
CA GLN A 178 17.91 -8.89 5.93
C GLN A 178 18.65 -9.53 4.74
N PRO A 179 19.59 -8.81 4.09
CA PRO A 179 20.39 -9.38 3.03
C PRO A 179 21.15 -10.60 3.56
N GLN A 180 21.11 -11.71 2.83
CA GLN A 180 21.96 -12.84 3.18
C GLN A 180 23.41 -12.43 2.95
N ALA A 181 24.23 -12.47 4.00
CA ALA A 181 25.67 -12.31 3.85
C ALA A 181 26.17 -13.36 2.85
N SER A 182 26.79 -12.91 1.75
CA SER A 182 27.49 -13.82 0.84
C SER A 182 28.57 -14.52 1.66
N LEU A 183 28.44 -15.84 1.82
CA LEU A 183 29.53 -16.68 2.28
C LEU A 183 30.45 -16.86 1.08
N ASP A 184 31.36 -15.91 0.89
CA ASP A 184 32.53 -16.05 0.01
C ASP A 184 33.61 -16.91 0.70
#